data_AF-A0A5N0GCN2-F1
#
_entry.id   AF-A0A5N0GCN2-F1
#
_cell.length_a   1.000
_cell.length_b   1.000
_cell.length_c   1.000
_cell.angle_alpha   90.00
_cell.angle_beta   90.00
_cell.angle_gamma   90.00
#
_symmetry.space_group_name_H-M   'P 1'
#
loop_
_entity.id
_entity.type
_entity.pdbx_description
1 polymer ?
#
loop_
_entity_poly.entity_id
_entity_poly.type
_entity_poly.pdbx_seq_one_letter_code
_entity_poly.pdbx_strand_id
1 'polypeptide(L)'
;RMNTFLDAEVPDVAGHLFGRERINLAAVREPFKQAYGPHCFYCGMHLPVNNPVDHVLPWSLVGIDGLANLVLACARCNADKAGALPAVSIIDLVLQRDRDVLEHIASEIQWPTQHDRVVAAALGIYRVQPAGVPTWSGYKKTERLDIAFPPSWT
;
A
#
# COMPACT_ATOMS: atom_id res chain seq x y z
N ARG A 1 -15.63 5.19 28.46
CA ARG A 1 -15.50 6.48 27.72
C ARG A 1 -14.03 6.60 27.32
N MET A 2 -13.70 6.29 26.06
CA MET A 2 -12.34 6.45 25.55
C MET A 2 -12.23 7.84 24.93
N ASN A 3 -11.20 8.60 25.29
CA ASN A 3 -11.05 10.00 24.90
C ASN A 3 -10.82 10.16 23.39
N THR A 4 -11.56 11.09 22.83
CA THR A 4 -11.56 11.52 21.43
C THR A 4 -10.49 12.59 21.21
N PHE A 5 -9.21 12.25 21.18
CA PHE A 5 -8.16 13.17 20.71
C PHE A 5 -6.97 12.36 20.18
N LEU A 6 -6.90 12.19 18.87
CA LEU A 6 -5.66 11.84 18.18
C LEU A 6 -5.58 12.72 16.93
N ASP A 7 -5.18 13.96 17.18
CA ASP A 7 -4.64 14.85 16.16
C ASP A 7 -3.39 14.21 15.53
N ALA A 8 -3.17 14.52 14.26
CA ALA A 8 -2.26 13.87 13.32
C ALA A 8 -0.75 13.88 13.66
N GLU A 9 -0.35 14.26 14.89
CA GLU A 9 1.06 14.45 15.28
C GLU A 9 1.53 13.57 16.44
N VAL A 10 0.68 12.74 17.04
CA VAL A 10 1.12 11.82 18.11
C VAL A 10 1.71 10.54 17.49
N PRO A 11 2.98 10.19 17.76
CA PRO A 11 3.52 8.91 17.36
C PRO A 11 2.64 7.79 17.93
N ASP A 12 2.28 6.82 17.11
CA ASP A 12 1.50 5.66 17.55
C ASP A 12 2.38 4.72 18.40
N VAL A 13 2.61 5.15 19.64
CA VAL A 13 3.42 4.46 20.65
C VAL A 13 2.78 3.12 21.00
N ALA A 14 1.45 3.06 21.08
CA ALA A 14 0.74 1.82 21.39
C ALA A 14 0.96 0.75 20.32
N GLY A 15 0.82 1.11 19.04
CA GLY A 15 1.12 0.20 17.93
C GLY A 15 2.60 -0.20 17.84
N HIS A 16 3.52 0.64 18.30
CA HIS A 16 4.95 0.30 18.38
C HIS A 16 5.28 -0.67 19.52
N LEU A 17 4.69 -0.47 20.70
CA LEU A 17 4.98 -1.25 21.91
C LEU A 17 4.27 -2.61 21.95
N PHE A 18 3.06 -2.69 21.41
CA PHE A 18 2.21 -3.88 21.55
C PHE A 18 1.90 -4.56 20.20
N GLY A 19 2.48 -4.06 19.11
CA GLY A 19 2.15 -4.46 17.76
C GLY A 19 0.83 -3.84 17.29
N ARG A 20 0.70 -3.67 15.98
CA ARG A 20 -0.57 -3.29 15.35
C ARG A 20 -1.34 -4.57 15.02
N GLU A 21 -2.61 -4.65 15.37
CA GLU A 21 -3.47 -5.67 14.75
C GLU A 21 -3.78 -5.26 13.32
N ARG A 22 -3.72 -6.23 12.39
CA ARG A 22 -4.13 -5.99 11.01
C ARG A 22 -5.63 -5.66 11.01
N ILE A 23 -5.96 -4.45 10.57
CA ILE A 23 -7.35 -4.01 10.50
C ILE A 23 -8.08 -4.62 9.29
N ASN A 24 -9.40 -4.75 9.40
CA ASN A 24 -10.23 -5.28 8.31
C ASN A 24 -10.37 -4.23 7.19
N LEU A 25 -9.85 -4.54 6.00
CA LEU A 25 -9.84 -3.65 4.84
C LEU A 25 -11.15 -3.62 4.03
N ALA A 26 -12.21 -4.30 4.49
CA ALA A 26 -13.44 -4.42 3.71
C ALA A 26 -14.08 -3.06 3.34
N ALA A 27 -13.95 -2.05 4.21
CA ALA A 27 -14.49 -0.71 3.99
C ALA A 27 -13.83 0.03 2.80
N VAL A 28 -12.59 -0.34 2.44
CA VAL A 28 -11.82 0.31 1.36
C VAL A 28 -12.29 -0.13 -0.02
N ARG A 29 -12.84 -1.35 -0.13
CA ARG A 29 -13.07 -2.02 -1.41
C ARG A 29 -14.01 -1.25 -2.33
N GLU A 30 -15.20 -0.88 -1.83
CA GLU A 30 -16.23 -0.27 -2.66
C GLU A 30 -15.87 1.16 -3.10
N PRO A 31 -15.39 2.05 -2.20
CA PRO A 31 -14.90 3.36 -2.61
C PRO A 31 -13.79 3.28 -3.68
N PHE A 32 -12.88 2.31 -3.54
CA PHE A 32 -11.83 2.12 -4.54
C PHE A 32 -12.38 1.64 -5.89
N LYS A 33 -13.41 0.79 -5.90
CA LYS A 33 -14.07 0.38 -7.16
C LYS A 33 -14.77 1.55 -7.84
N GLN A 34 -15.37 2.44 -7.06
CA GLN A 34 -16.03 3.62 -7.58
C GLN A 34 -15.03 4.61 -8.18
N ALA A 35 -13.89 4.84 -7.50
CA ALA A 35 -12.88 5.79 -7.94
C ALA A 35 -11.98 5.26 -9.08
N TYR A 36 -11.56 4.00 -9.02
CA TYR A 36 -10.55 3.43 -9.93
C TYR A 36 -11.09 2.35 -10.87
N GLY A 37 -12.37 2.00 -10.73
CA GLY A 37 -13.00 0.91 -11.47
C GLY A 37 -12.75 -0.48 -10.83
N PRO A 38 -13.54 -1.50 -11.21
CA PRO A 38 -13.46 -2.83 -10.64
C PRO A 38 -12.38 -3.70 -11.30
N HIS A 39 -11.16 -3.20 -11.43
CA HIS A 39 -10.03 -3.91 -12.05
C HIS A 39 -8.88 -4.13 -11.08
N CYS A 40 -8.18 -5.25 -11.23
CA CYS A 40 -6.98 -5.55 -10.46
C CYS A 40 -5.90 -4.53 -10.81
N PHE A 41 -5.36 -3.84 -9.81
CA PHE A 41 -4.27 -2.87 -9.98
C PHE A 41 -3.06 -3.49 -10.70
N TYR A 42 -2.74 -4.75 -10.40
CA TYR A 42 -1.52 -5.40 -10.91
C TYR A 42 -1.65 -6.01 -12.31
N CYS A 43 -2.83 -6.46 -12.72
CA CYS A 43 -2.98 -7.17 -14.00
C CYS A 43 -4.16 -6.70 -14.85
N GLY A 44 -4.90 -5.68 -14.42
CA GLY A 44 -6.03 -5.12 -15.14
C GLY A 44 -7.27 -6.01 -15.25
N MET A 45 -7.22 -7.27 -14.80
CA MET A 45 -8.38 -8.16 -14.90
C MET A 45 -9.54 -7.67 -14.03
N HIS A 46 -10.76 -7.82 -14.55
CA HIS A 46 -11.99 -7.48 -13.83
C HIS A 46 -12.09 -8.27 -12.52
N LEU A 47 -12.59 -7.62 -11.47
CA LEU A 47 -12.64 -8.13 -10.11
C LEU A 47 -14.05 -8.58 -9.72
N PRO A 48 -14.19 -9.69 -8.97
CA PRO A 48 -15.46 -10.05 -8.34
C PRO A 48 -15.81 -9.07 -7.21
N VAL A 49 -17.05 -9.15 -6.72
CA VAL A 49 -17.55 -8.29 -5.62
C VAL A 49 -16.66 -8.38 -4.37
N ASN A 50 -16.18 -9.58 -4.01
CA ASN A 50 -15.42 -9.88 -2.80
C ASN A 50 -13.89 -9.93 -3.00
N ASN A 51 -13.34 -9.18 -3.96
CA ASN A 51 -11.90 -9.20 -4.23
C ASN A 51 -11.04 -8.78 -3.01
N PRO A 52 -9.78 -9.23 -2.94
CA PRO A 52 -8.82 -8.71 -1.96
C PRO A 52 -8.52 -7.22 -2.13
N VAL A 53 -8.25 -6.55 -1.01
CA VAL A 53 -7.50 -5.29 -0.96
C VAL A 53 -6.11 -5.64 -0.46
N ASP A 54 -5.09 -5.27 -1.22
CA ASP A 54 -3.70 -5.63 -0.96
C ASP A 54 -2.90 -4.46 -0.39
N HIS A 55 -1.90 -4.78 0.43
CA HIS A 55 -0.88 -3.85 0.89
C HIS A 55 0.30 -3.89 -0.11
N VAL A 56 0.52 -2.76 -0.79
CA VAL A 56 1.56 -2.63 -1.81
C VAL A 56 2.94 -2.84 -1.18
N LEU A 57 3.31 -2.02 -0.18
CA LEU A 57 4.42 -2.32 0.70
C LEU A 57 4.00 -3.41 1.69
N PRO A 58 4.81 -4.45 1.92
CA PRO A 58 4.46 -5.53 2.82
C PRO A 58 4.12 -5.01 4.22
N TRP A 59 2.89 -5.28 4.69
CA TRP A 59 2.44 -4.80 6.00
C TRP A 59 3.33 -5.30 7.14
N SER A 60 3.90 -6.51 7.03
CA SER A 60 4.87 -7.05 7.99
C SER A 60 6.16 -6.22 8.11
N LEU A 61 6.49 -5.39 7.13
CA LEU A 61 7.65 -4.51 7.16
C LEU A 61 7.31 -3.09 7.64
N VAL A 62 6.12 -2.57 7.29
CA VAL A 62 5.81 -1.15 7.49
C VAL A 62 4.67 -0.87 8.47
N GLY A 63 3.75 -1.82 8.66
CA GLY A 63 2.55 -1.65 9.47
C GLY A 63 1.70 -0.43 9.07
N ILE A 64 1.65 -0.11 7.77
CA ILE A 64 0.92 1.03 7.20
C ILE A 64 -0.36 0.51 6.55
N ASP A 65 -1.50 0.88 7.14
CA ASP A 65 -2.84 0.54 6.65
C ASP A 65 -3.50 1.68 5.88
N GLY A 66 -2.81 2.81 5.68
CA GLY A 66 -3.36 3.96 4.99
C GLY A 66 -3.62 3.73 3.50
N LEU A 67 -4.60 4.45 2.94
CA LEU A 67 -5.08 4.27 1.57
C LEU A 67 -3.98 4.39 0.50
N ALA A 68 -2.95 5.19 0.75
CA ALA A 68 -1.81 5.32 -0.14
C ALA A 68 -1.01 4.00 -0.30
N ASN A 69 -1.11 3.07 0.66
CA ASN A 69 -0.47 1.75 0.60
C ASN A 69 -1.42 0.64 0.13
N LEU A 70 -2.70 0.94 -0.11
CA LEU A 70 -3.71 -0.06 -0.45
C LEU A 70 -4.06 0.00 -1.93
N VAL A 71 -4.36 -1.16 -2.52
CA VAL A 71 -4.87 -1.30 -3.90
C VAL A 71 -5.89 -2.43 -4.02
N LEU A 72 -6.76 -2.35 -5.04
CA LEU A 72 -7.60 -3.49 -5.41
C LEU A 72 -6.75 -4.56 -6.10
N ALA A 73 -6.82 -5.81 -5.63
CA ALA A 73 -6.09 -6.92 -6.21
C ALA A 73 -7.00 -8.11 -6.52
N CYS A 74 -6.64 -8.92 -7.52
CA CYS A 74 -7.23 -10.23 -7.70
C CYS A 74 -6.56 -11.26 -6.77
N ALA A 75 -7.26 -12.32 -6.41
CA ALA A 75 -6.74 -13.37 -5.53
C ALA A 75 -5.41 -13.96 -6.02
N ARG A 76 -5.26 -14.10 -7.35
CA ARG A 76 -4.06 -14.64 -7.98
C ARG A 76 -2.83 -13.74 -7.78
N CYS A 77 -2.93 -12.45 -8.06
CA CYS A 77 -1.81 -11.52 -7.88
C CYS A 77 -1.48 -11.32 -6.39
N ASN A 78 -2.51 -11.17 -5.54
CA ASN A 78 -2.33 -11.00 -4.11
C ASN A 78 -1.63 -12.20 -3.46
N ALA A 79 -2.06 -13.42 -3.80
CA ALA A 79 -1.46 -14.65 -3.27
C ALA A 79 -0.06 -14.92 -3.82
N ASP A 80 0.23 -14.52 -5.06
CA ASP A 80 1.56 -14.66 -5.67
C ASP A 80 2.56 -13.64 -5.13
N LYS A 81 2.10 -12.40 -4.88
CA LYS A 81 2.92 -11.38 -4.22
C LYS A 81 3.30 -11.79 -2.80
N ALA A 82 2.36 -12.34 -2.01
CA ALA A 82 2.62 -12.94 -0.69
C ALA A 82 3.54 -12.15 0.27
N GLY A 83 3.49 -10.81 0.24
CA GLY A 83 4.37 -9.96 1.06
C GLY A 83 5.80 -9.79 0.53
N ALA A 84 6.08 -10.22 -0.69
CA ALA A 84 7.29 -9.87 -1.41
C ALA A 84 7.37 -8.34 -1.63
N LEU A 85 8.60 -7.84 -1.64
CA LEU A 85 8.88 -6.44 -1.93
C LEU A 85 8.52 -6.16 -3.39
N PRO A 86 7.62 -5.20 -3.69
CA PRO A 86 7.26 -4.88 -5.07
C PRO A 86 8.44 -4.24 -5.82
N ALA A 87 8.39 -4.29 -7.15
CA ALA A 87 9.24 -3.53 -8.03
C ALA A 87 9.06 -2.02 -7.81
N VAL A 88 10.11 -1.23 -8.03
CA VAL A 88 10.07 0.24 -7.89
C VAL A 88 8.99 0.83 -8.81
N SER A 89 8.85 0.30 -10.03
CA SER A 89 7.82 0.70 -10.99
C SER A 89 6.40 0.57 -10.46
N ILE A 90 6.13 -0.42 -9.61
CA ILE A 90 4.82 -0.58 -8.95
C ILE A 90 4.62 0.52 -7.91
N ILE A 91 5.67 0.87 -7.15
CA ILE A 91 5.60 1.96 -6.17
C ILE A 91 5.38 3.30 -6.87
N ASP A 92 6.04 3.55 -7.98
CA ASP A 92 5.82 4.77 -8.79
C ASP A 92 4.34 4.89 -9.18
N LEU A 93 3.73 3.82 -9.72
CA LEU A 93 2.31 3.82 -10.08
C LEU A 93 1.39 4.07 -8.88
N VAL A 94 1.74 3.53 -7.72
CA VAL A 94 0.95 3.66 -6.49
C VAL A 94 1.01 5.07 -5.92
N LEU A 95 2.17 5.71 -5.98
CA LEU A 95 2.40 7.07 -5.48
C LEU A 95 1.99 8.16 -6.49
N GLN A 96 1.83 7.81 -7.76
CA GLN A 96 1.27 8.71 -8.79
C GLN A 96 -0.26 8.80 -8.77
N ARG A 97 -0.95 7.99 -7.94
CA ARG A 97 -2.40 8.11 -7.77
C ARG A 97 -2.75 9.48 -7.21
N ASP A 98 -3.86 10.03 -7.70
CA ASP A 98 -4.34 11.34 -7.30
C ASP A 98 -4.56 11.41 -5.78
N ARG A 99 -3.86 12.35 -5.13
CA ARG A 99 -3.94 12.54 -3.68
C ARG A 99 -5.31 13.04 -3.25
N ASP A 100 -5.95 13.91 -4.04
CA ASP A 100 -7.25 14.48 -3.68
C ASP A 100 -8.34 13.40 -3.70
N VAL A 101 -8.24 12.45 -4.65
CA VAL A 101 -9.13 11.27 -4.69
C VAL A 101 -8.94 10.40 -3.44
N LEU A 102 -7.69 10.15 -3.02
CA LEU A 102 -7.42 9.37 -1.82
C LEU A 102 -7.91 10.08 -0.55
N GLU A 103 -7.70 11.39 -0.43
CA GLU A 103 -8.17 12.19 0.71
C GLU A 103 -9.70 12.25 0.76
N HIS A 104 -10.36 12.33 -0.40
CA HIS A 104 -11.82 12.28 -0.47
C HIS A 104 -12.35 10.95 0.07
N ILE A 105 -11.83 9.82 -0.41
CA ILE A 105 -12.20 8.48 0.08
C ILE A 105 -11.90 8.36 1.57
N ALA A 106 -10.71 8.80 2.02
CA ALA A 106 -10.31 8.80 3.42
C ALA A 106 -11.32 9.52 4.31
N SER A 107 -11.78 10.69 3.90
CA SER A 107 -12.82 11.44 4.59
C SER A 107 -14.16 10.70 4.59
N GLU A 108 -14.57 10.07 3.49
CA GLU A 108 -15.86 9.36 3.42
C GLU A 108 -15.92 8.14 4.35
N ILE A 109 -14.85 7.34 4.38
CA ILE A 109 -14.81 6.11 5.18
C ILE A 109 -14.09 6.25 6.53
N GLN A 110 -13.73 7.48 6.91
CA GLN A 110 -13.01 7.79 8.16
C GLN A 110 -11.72 6.96 8.32
N TRP A 111 -10.92 6.94 7.26
CA TRP A 111 -9.71 6.12 7.15
C TRP A 111 -8.49 6.99 6.82
N PRO A 112 -7.29 6.71 7.34
CA PRO A 112 -6.14 7.57 7.06
C PRO A 112 -5.54 7.34 5.66
N THR A 113 -5.07 8.39 4.98
CA THR A 113 -4.36 8.24 3.70
C THR A 113 -2.92 7.75 3.88
N GLN A 114 -2.18 8.34 4.82
CA GLN A 114 -0.78 8.03 5.19
C GLN A 114 0.24 8.12 4.04
N HIS A 115 0.01 8.98 3.04
CA HIS A 115 0.90 9.11 1.88
C HIS A 115 2.38 9.31 2.26
N ASP A 116 2.68 10.29 3.10
CA ASP A 116 4.08 10.62 3.43
C ASP A 116 4.76 9.50 4.23
N ARG A 117 4.00 8.73 5.01
CA ARG A 117 4.52 7.52 5.67
C ARG A 117 4.86 6.42 4.67
N VAL A 118 4.07 6.27 3.60
CA VAL A 118 4.37 5.31 2.52
C VAL A 118 5.65 5.73 1.78
N VAL A 119 5.79 7.02 1.46
CA VAL A 119 7.01 7.54 0.82
C VAL A 119 8.25 7.31 1.70
N ALA A 120 8.18 7.72 2.97
CA ALA A 120 9.29 7.53 3.90
C ALA A 120 9.65 6.05 4.10
N ALA A 121 8.65 5.17 4.20
CA ALA A 121 8.87 3.73 4.33
C ALA A 121 9.48 3.12 3.06
N ALA A 122 9.01 3.51 1.87
CA ALA A 122 9.62 3.10 0.62
C ALA A 122 11.10 3.55 0.55
N LEU A 123 11.38 4.82 0.84
CA LEU A 123 12.75 5.35 0.89
C LEU A 123 13.65 4.53 1.81
N GLY A 124 13.19 4.26 3.03
CA GLY A 124 13.91 3.47 4.01
C GLY A 124 14.19 2.05 3.51
N ILE A 125 13.16 1.36 3.01
CA ILE A 125 13.27 -0.04 2.58
C ILE A 125 14.19 -0.17 1.38
N TYR A 126 13.98 0.60 0.31
CA TYR A 126 14.74 0.41 -0.94
C TYR A 126 16.20 0.84 -0.81
N ARG A 127 16.52 1.87 -0.01
CA ARG A 127 17.91 2.32 0.20
C ARG A 127 18.78 1.31 0.94
N VAL A 128 18.19 0.47 1.78
CA VAL A 128 18.95 -0.52 2.59
C VAL A 128 19.03 -1.89 1.92
N GLN A 129 18.34 -2.10 0.79
CA GLN A 129 18.43 -3.36 0.07
C GLN A 129 19.76 -3.49 -0.69
N PRO A 130 20.36 -4.69 -0.73
CA PRO A 130 21.47 -4.97 -1.62
C PRO A 130 21.07 -4.79 -3.09
N ALA A 131 22.00 -4.29 -3.92
CA ALA A 131 21.80 -4.23 -5.36
C ALA A 131 21.47 -5.61 -5.93
N GLY A 132 20.47 -5.67 -6.82
CA GLY A 132 20.10 -6.91 -7.50
C GLY A 132 19.26 -7.89 -6.68
N VAL A 133 18.78 -7.50 -5.48
CA VAL A 133 17.77 -8.27 -4.74
C VAL A 133 16.52 -8.45 -5.62
N PRO A 134 15.88 -9.63 -5.64
CA PRO A 134 14.67 -9.83 -6.40
C PRO A 134 13.49 -9.04 -5.80
N THR A 135 12.81 -8.29 -6.64
CA THR A 135 11.54 -7.60 -6.35
C THR A 135 10.43 -8.15 -7.22
N TRP A 136 9.21 -8.21 -6.71
CA TRP A 136 8.04 -8.72 -7.41
C TRP A 136 7.52 -7.68 -8.42
N SER A 137 7.49 -8.01 -9.71
CA SER A 137 7.04 -7.10 -10.78
C SER A 137 5.70 -7.50 -11.42
N GLY A 138 5.04 -8.53 -10.89
CA GLY A 138 3.75 -9.01 -11.37
C GLY A 138 3.56 -10.50 -11.14
N TYR A 139 2.41 -11.03 -11.54
CA TYR A 139 2.08 -12.45 -11.35
C TYR A 139 3.15 -13.36 -11.96
N LYS A 140 3.81 -14.17 -11.12
CA LYS A 140 4.94 -15.05 -11.46
C LYS A 140 6.11 -14.33 -12.12
N LYS A 141 6.28 -13.04 -11.84
CA LYS A 141 7.36 -12.21 -12.39
C LYS A 141 8.15 -11.54 -11.27
N THR A 142 9.45 -11.59 -11.40
CA THR A 142 10.39 -10.84 -10.57
C THR A 142 11.37 -10.09 -11.47
N GLU A 143 11.86 -8.97 -10.95
CA GLU A 143 12.96 -8.22 -11.54
C GLU A 143 14.00 -7.93 -10.47
N ARG A 144 15.19 -7.49 -10.89
CA ARG A 144 16.26 -7.15 -9.96
C ARG A 144 16.16 -5.67 -9.61
N LEU A 145 16.25 -5.36 -8.33
CA LEU A 145 16.32 -3.98 -7.87
C LEU A 145 17.55 -3.29 -8.47
N ASP A 146 17.30 -2.29 -9.30
CA ASP A 146 18.31 -1.40 -9.84
C ASP A 146 18.40 -0.14 -8.97
N ILE A 147 19.51 -0.01 -8.25
CA ILE A 147 19.78 1.14 -7.37
C ILE A 147 20.45 2.30 -8.11
N ALA A 148 20.80 2.13 -9.38
CA ALA A 148 21.43 3.18 -10.19
C ALA A 148 20.42 4.25 -10.62
N PHE A 149 19.13 3.92 -10.66
CA PHE A 149 18.05 4.83 -10.99
C PHE A 149 17.27 5.18 -9.72
N PRO A 150 17.48 6.37 -9.15
CA PRO A 150 16.71 6.78 -7.98
C PRO A 150 15.23 6.87 -8.35
N PRO A 151 14.33 6.34 -7.50
CA PRO A 151 12.90 6.43 -7.74
C PRO A 151 12.41 7.86 -7.87
N SER A 152 11.32 8.07 -8.63
CA SER A 152 10.77 9.41 -8.91
C SER A 152 10.24 10.16 -7.67
N TRP A 153 10.05 9.44 -6.57
CA TRP A 153 9.58 9.92 -5.26
C TRP A 153 10.72 10.17 -4.25
N THR A 154 11.97 10.18 -4.71
CA THR A 154 13.16 10.57 -3.90
C THR A 154 13.44 12.06 -3.91
#